data_AF-A0A2H4VFE5-F1
#
_entry.id   AF-A0A2H4VFE5-F1
#
_cell.length_a   1.000
_cell.length_b   1.000
_cell.length_c   1.000
_cell.angle_alpha   90.00
_cell.angle_beta   90.00
_cell.angle_gamma   90.00
#
_symmetry.space_group_name_H-M   'P 1'
#
loop_
_entity.id
_entity.type
_entity.pdbx_description
1 polymer ?
#
loop_
_entity_poly.entity_id
_entity_poly.type
_entity_poly.pdbx_seq_one_letter_code
_entity_poly.pdbx_strand_id
1 'polypeptide(L)' 'MGEDMLYEMRIPPGITERIMAEVITKFDLELKTTDDGPLLYGKKENLENAQDHIVKALNQRIKELEKND' A
#
# COMPACT_ATOMS: atom_id res chain seq x y z
N MET A 1 -28.81 5.73 -2.71
CA MET A 1 -28.10 4.50 -2.34
C MET A 1 -26.68 4.70 -2.82
N GLY A 2 -25.76 5.03 -1.91
CA GLY A 2 -24.37 5.23 -2.29
C GLY A 2 -23.74 3.86 -2.47
N GLU A 3 -23.47 3.47 -3.71
CA GLU A 3 -22.48 2.42 -3.93
C GLU A 3 -21.18 2.91 -3.28
N ASP A 4 -20.62 2.13 -2.37
CA ASP A 4 -19.29 2.41 -1.83
C ASP A 4 -18.31 2.40 -3.00
N MET A 5 -18.00 3.59 -3.55
CA MET A 5 -17.11 3.71 -4.69
C MET A 5 -15.74 3.15 -4.30
N LEU A 6 -15.30 2.16 -5.07
CA LEU A 6 -13.99 1.55 -4.94
C LEU A 6 -13.03 2.22 -5.92
N TYR A 7 -11.80 2.41 -5.47
CA TYR A 7 -10.76 3.11 -6.19
C TYR A 7 -9.52 2.22 -6.32
N GLU A 8 -8.63 2.60 -7.23
CA GLU A 8 -7.37 1.91 -7.47
C GLU A 8 -6.19 2.79 -7.04
N MET A 9 -5.18 2.19 -6.45
CA MET A 9 -3.92 2.83 -6.10
C MET A 9 -2.73 2.01 -6.59
N ARG A 10 -1.81 2.65 -7.30
CA ARG A 10 -0.53 2.03 -7.66
C ARG A 10 0.30 1.77 -6.40
N ILE A 11 0.91 0.60 -6.35
CA ILE A 11 1.83 0.19 -5.30
C ILE A 11 3.17 0.89 -5.55
N PRO A 12 3.67 1.72 -4.62
CA PRO A 12 4.97 2.35 -4.77
C PRO A 12 6.10 1.33 -4.96
N PRO A 13 7.18 1.66 -5.69
CA PRO A 13 8.35 0.79 -5.76
C PRO A 13 9.05 0.67 -4.38
N GLY A 14 9.75 -0.44 -4.15
CA GLY A 14 10.60 -0.64 -2.97
C GLY A 14 9.90 -1.20 -1.73
N ILE A 15 8.58 -1.41 -1.78
CA ILE A 15 7.84 -2.14 -0.73
C ILE A 15 8.12 -3.63 -0.83
N THR A 16 8.20 -4.29 0.33
CA THR A 16 8.40 -5.73 0.42
C THR A 16 7.06 -6.46 0.40
N GLU A 17 7.07 -7.74 0.05
CA GLU A 17 5.89 -8.62 0.13
C GLU A 17 5.27 -8.63 1.54
N ARG A 18 6.11 -8.53 2.58
CA ARG A 18 5.64 -8.45 3.98
C ARG A 18 4.82 -7.19 4.24
N ILE A 19 5.30 -6.03 3.80
CA ILE A 19 4.55 -4.76 3.97
C ILE A 19 3.26 -4.81 3.15
N MET A 20 3.31 -5.39 1.95
CA MET A 20 2.13 -5.57 1.10
C MET A 20 1.05 -6.41 1.79
N ALA A 21 1.42 -7.57 2.34
CA ALA A 21 0.50 -8.46 3.04
C ALA A 21 -0.11 -7.80 4.30
N GLU A 22 0.69 -7.03 5.04
CA GLU A 22 0.21 -6.24 6.19
C GLU A 22 -0.83 -5.22 5.74
N VAL A 23 -0.53 -4.42 4.71
CA VAL A 23 -1.42 -3.36 4.20
C VAL A 23 -2.75 -3.93 3.72
N ILE A 24 -2.71 -5.00 2.92
CA ILE A 24 -3.90 -5.70 2.40
C ILE A 24 -4.80 -6.14 3.54
N THR A 25 -4.23 -6.81 4.54
CA THR A 25 -4.99 -7.38 5.66
C THR A 25 -5.50 -6.31 6.61
N LYS A 26 -4.68 -5.30 6.90
CA LYS A 26 -4.96 -4.27 7.90
C LYS A 26 -6.01 -3.27 7.44
N PHE A 27 -6.03 -2.95 6.15
CA PHE A 27 -6.91 -1.93 5.59
C PHE A 27 -8.02 -2.51 4.72
N ASP A 28 -8.24 -3.83 4.72
CA ASP A 28 -9.30 -4.48 3.94
C ASP A 28 -9.24 -4.04 2.46
N LEU A 29 -8.10 -4.32 1.84
CA LEU A 29 -7.81 -4.00 0.45
C LEU A 29 -7.61 -5.28 -0.36
N GLU A 30 -7.91 -5.21 -1.65
CA GLU A 30 -7.65 -6.27 -2.60
C GLU A 30 -6.43 -5.95 -3.46
N LEU A 31 -5.77 -7.01 -3.96
CA LEU A 31 -4.70 -6.90 -4.92
C LEU A 31 -5.22 -7.22 -6.32
N LYS A 32 -5.15 -6.25 -7.22
CA LYS A 32 -5.50 -6.42 -8.63
C LYS A 32 -4.24 -6.51 -9.48
N THR A 33 -4.03 -7.63 -10.16
CA THR A 33 -2.92 -7.77 -11.11
C THR A 33 -3.31 -7.12 -12.44
N THR A 34 -2.44 -6.25 -12.96
CA THR A 34 -2.59 -5.62 -14.28
C THR A 34 -1.30 -5.79 -15.10
N ASP A 35 -1.37 -5.51 -16.40
CA ASP A 35 -0.19 -5.57 -17.29
C ASP A 35 0.93 -4.59 -16.86
N ASP A 36 0.54 -3.47 -16.22
CA ASP A 36 1.45 -2.45 -15.69
C ASP A 36 1.93 -2.76 -14.25
N GLY A 37 1.58 -3.94 -13.72
CA GLY A 37 1.90 -4.37 -12.37
C GLY A 37 0.69 -4.39 -11.42
N PRO A 38 0.91 -4.73 -10.14
CA PRO A 38 -0.17 -4.86 -9.18
C PRO A 38 -0.69 -3.49 -8.71
N LEU A 39 -1.99 -3.43 -8.44
CA LEU A 39 -2.69 -2.30 -7.85
C LEU A 39 -3.38 -2.73 -6.55
N LEU A 40 -3.50 -1.80 -5.60
CA LEU A 40 -4.42 -1.94 -4.47
C LEU A 40 -5.79 -1.43 -4.87
N TYR A 41 -6.83 -2.16 -4.47
CA TYR A 41 -8.22 -1.85 -4.77
C TYR A 41 -9.05 -1.84 -3.49
N GLY A 42 -9.89 -0.82 -3.30
CA GLY A 42 -10.72 -0.73 -2.10
C GLY A 42 -11.34 0.65 -1.90
N LYS A 43 -11.90 0.89 -0.71
CA LYS A 43 -12.50 2.18 -0.35
C LYS A 43 -11.42 3.26 -0.28
N LYS A 44 -11.78 4.50 -0.66
CA LYS A 44 -10.86 5.64 -0.65
C LYS A 44 -10.13 5.83 0.68
N GLU A 45 -10.87 5.80 1.79
CA GLU A 45 -10.30 5.96 3.14
C GLU A 45 -9.28 4.85 3.46
N ASN A 46 -9.56 3.61 3.06
CA ASN A 46 -8.65 2.48 3.27
C ASN A 46 -7.36 2.63 2.45
N LEU A 47 -7.47 3.14 1.22
CA LEU A 47 -6.31 3.42 0.37
C LEU A 47 -5.45 4.56 0.90
N GLU A 48 -6.07 5.63 1.42
CA GLU A 48 -5.35 6.75 2.06
C GLU A 48 -4.61 6.28 3.32
N ASN A 49 -5.27 5.47 4.16
CA ASN A 49 -4.65 4.86 5.34
C ASN A 49 -3.49 3.92 4.98
N ALA A 50 -3.65 3.14 3.90
CA ALA A 50 -2.61 2.29 3.36
C ALA A 50 -1.41 3.09 2.83
N GLN A 51 -1.65 4.18 2.10
CA GLN A 51 -0.61 5.08 1.60
C GLN A 51 0.24 5.62 2.76
N ASP A 52 -0.41 6.16 3.79
CA ASP A 52 0.28 6.68 4.97
C ASP A 52 1.14 5.64 5.67
N HIS A 53 0.63 4.41 5.76
CA HIS A 53 1.35 3.30 6.37
C HIS A 53 2.56 2.88 5.53
N ILE A 54 2.41 2.77 4.21
CA ILE A 54 3.49 2.45 3.26
C ILE A 54 4.60 3.50 3.35
N VAL A 55 4.25 4.79 3.31
CA VAL A 55 5.23 5.88 3.38
C VAL A 55 6.01 5.83 4.69
N LYS A 56 5.34 5.59 5.82
CA LYS A 56 6.00 5.44 7.13
C LYS A 56 6.97 4.24 7.13
N ALA A 57 6.56 3.09 6.60
CA ALA A 57 7.39 1.89 6.54
C ALA A 57 8.63 2.08 5.65
N LEU A 58 8.47 2.72 4.48
CA LEU A 58 9.58 3.04 3.58
C LEU A 58 10.56 4.01 4.22
N ASN A 59 10.09 5.08 4.84
CA ASN A 59 10.94 6.05 5.53
C ASN A 59 11.71 5.42 6.70
N GLN A 60 11.07 4.52 7.45
CA GLN A 60 11.74 3.78 8.52
C GLN A 60 12.87 2.91 7.96
N ARG A 61 12.62 2.21 6.86
CA ARG A 61 13.63 1.39 6.18
C ARG A 61 14.81 2.22 5.65
N ILE A 62 14.55 3.38 5.07
CA ILE A 62 15.60 4.31 4.60
C ILE A 62 16.49 4.71 5.79
N LYS A 63 15.90 5.13 6.92
CA LYS A 63 16.65 5.49 8.13
C LYS A 63 17.48 4.33 8.69
N GLU A 64 16.99 3.10 8.58
CA GLU A 64 17.75 1.92 9.01
C GLU A 64 18.96 1.66 8.11
N LEU A 65 18.83 1.90 6.81
CA LEU A 65 19.95 1.79 5.87
C LEU A 65 20.99 2.89 6.12
N GLU A 66 20.57 4.14 6.29
CA GLU A 66 21.46 5.27 6.58
C GLU A 66 22.26 5.13 7.88
N LYS A 67 21.76 4.34 8.85
CA LYS A 67 22.45 4.07 10.12
C LYS A 67 23.50 2.96 10.02
N ASN A 68 23.46 2.17 8.96
CA ASN A 68 24.37 1.04 8.73
C ASN A 68 25.53 1.41 7.78
N ASP A 69 25.58 2.67 7.32
CA ASP A 69 26.70 3.30 6.61
C ASP A 69 27.55 4.16 7.57
#